data_AF-A0A7R7GM33-F1
#
_entry.id   AF-A0A7R7GM33-F1
#
_cell.length_a   1.000
_cell.length_b   1.000
_cell.length_c   1.000
_cell.angle_alpha   90.00
_cell.angle_beta   90.00
_cell.angle_gamma   90.00
#
_symmetry.space_group_name_H-M   'P 1'
#
loop_
_entity.id
_entity.type
_entity.pdbx_description
1 polymer ?
#
loop_
_entity_poly.entity_id
_entity_poly.type
_entity_poly.pdbx_seq_one_letter_code
_entity_poly.pdbx_strand_id
1 'polypeptide(L)' 'MSEKRIDPDAVFAAVETDRRSGELPRRVTNASTRYYASASYPGWLERVDAQGVRTIGTIRNGGFIPRGEE' A
#
# COMPACT_ATOMS: atom_id res chain seq x y z
N MET A 1 -31.14 9.29 -14.61
CA MET A 1 -29.96 9.08 -13.72
C MET A 1 -29.19 10.38 -13.71
N SER A 2 -29.36 11.24 -12.70
CA SER A 2 -28.54 12.45 -12.57
C SER A 2 -27.17 12.06 -12.01
N GLU A 3 -26.12 12.40 -12.73
CA GLU A 3 -24.74 12.15 -12.32
C GLU A 3 -24.41 12.98 -11.07
N LYS A 4 -24.18 12.29 -9.95
CA LYS A 4 -23.72 12.92 -8.72
C LYS A 4 -22.28 13.37 -8.94
N ARG A 5 -22.09 14.66 -9.19
CA ARG A 5 -20.74 15.25 -9.29
C ARG A 5 -19.99 15.01 -7.99
N ILE A 6 -18.81 14.40 -8.12
CA ILE A 6 -17.86 14.26 -7.03
C ILE A 6 -17.11 15.59 -6.93
N ASP A 7 -17.09 16.17 -5.74
CA ASP A 7 -16.20 17.27 -5.41
C ASP A 7 -14.82 16.69 -5.05
N PRO A 8 -13.78 16.88 -5.88
CA PRO A 8 -12.46 16.33 -5.61
C PRO A 8 -11.85 16.89 -4.33
N ASP A 9 -12.08 18.16 -4.02
CA ASP A 9 -11.49 18.80 -2.84
C ASP A 9 -12.04 18.19 -1.56
N ALA A 10 -13.36 17.94 -1.53
CA ALA A 10 -14.00 17.26 -0.42
C ALA A 10 -13.48 15.81 -0.22
N VAL A 11 -13.22 15.09 -1.32
CA VAL A 11 -12.66 13.73 -1.27
C VAL A 11 -11.25 13.74 -0.67
N PHE A 12 -10.37 14.61 -1.16
CA PHE A 12 -8.99 14.68 -0.66
C PHE A 12 -8.93 15.21 0.78
N ALA A 13 -9.79 16.16 1.15
CA ALA A 13 -9.89 16.66 2.52
C ALA A 13 -10.30 15.55 3.51
N ALA A 14 -11.20 14.64 3.13
CA ALA A 14 -11.58 13.50 3.95
C ALA A 14 -10.40 12.53 4.18
N VAL A 15 -9.65 12.21 3.12
CA VAL A 15 -8.44 11.35 3.23
C VAL A 15 -7.39 12.00 4.13
N GLU A 16 -7.19 13.30 4.00
CA GLU A 16 -6.24 14.06 4.82
C GLU A 16 -6.65 14.12 6.29
N THR A 17 -7.96 14.20 6.56
CA THR A 17 -8.51 14.13 7.92
C THR A 17 -8.23 12.77 8.55
N ASP A 18 -8.53 11.67 7.83
CA ASP A 18 -8.25 10.30 8.30
C ASP A 18 -6.75 10.07 8.50
N ARG A 19 -5.90 10.67 7.66
CA ARG A 19 -4.43 10.61 7.81
C ARG A 19 -3.96 11.28 9.09
N ARG A 20 -4.47 12.48 9.40
CA ARG A 20 -4.10 13.24 10.60
C ARG A 20 -4.60 12.61 11.89
N SER A 21 -5.78 12.00 11.86
CA SER A 21 -6.34 11.30 13.03
C SER A 21 -5.69 9.94 13.30
N GLY A 22 -4.94 9.39 12.34
CA GLY A 22 -4.40 8.03 12.41
C GLY A 22 -5.42 6.94 12.06
N GLU A 23 -6.65 7.31 11.68
CA GLU A 23 -7.66 6.36 11.22
C GLU A 23 -7.33 5.78 9.85
N LEU A 24 -6.70 6.56 8.95
CA LEU A 24 -6.29 6.07 7.64
C LEU A 24 -5.38 4.84 7.75
N PRO A 25 -4.23 4.87 8.46
CA PRO A 25 -3.41 3.68 8.63
C PRO A 25 -4.17 2.56 9.34
N ARG A 26 -5.04 2.82 10.33
CA ARG A 26 -5.85 1.75 10.95
C ARG A 26 -6.79 1.06 9.96
N ARG A 27 -7.38 1.80 9.02
CA ARG A 27 -8.32 1.27 8.03
C ARG A 27 -7.64 0.58 6.85
N VAL A 28 -6.54 1.14 6.33
CA VAL A 28 -5.85 0.62 5.13
C VAL A 28 -4.80 -0.45 5.45
N THR A 29 -4.27 -0.50 6.67
CA THR A 29 -3.13 -1.38 7.04
C THR A 29 -3.58 -2.74 7.59
N ASN A 30 -4.87 -3.06 7.48
CA ASN A 30 -5.43 -4.39 7.78
C ASN A 30 -5.12 -5.43 6.69
N ALA A 31 -4.38 -5.07 5.65
CA ALA A 31 -3.86 -6.04 4.70
C ALA A 31 -2.94 -7.04 5.44
N SER A 32 -3.23 -8.34 5.26
CA SER A 32 -2.42 -9.44 5.79
C SER A 32 -0.99 -9.42 5.24
N THR A 33 -0.80 -8.87 4.04
CA THR A 33 0.50 -8.71 3.38
C THR A 33 0.77 -7.23 3.13
N ARG A 34 1.98 -6.77 3.48
CA ARG A 34 2.42 -5.38 3.33
C ARG A 34 3.65 -5.32 2.44
N TYR A 35 3.82 -4.20 1.73
CA TYR A 35 4.97 -3.96 0.87
C TYR A 35 5.62 -2.64 1.24
N TYR A 36 6.94 -2.65 1.41
CA TYR A 36 7.74 -1.46 1.69
C TYR A 36 8.84 -1.31 0.65
N ALA A 37 9.28 -0.08 0.39
CA ALA A 37 10.54 0.12 -0.32
C ALA A 37 11.67 -0.51 0.50
N SER A 38 12.50 -1.33 -0.13
CA SER A 38 13.63 -1.95 0.53
C SER A 38 14.73 -0.92 0.78
N ALA A 39 15.07 -0.71 2.04
CA ALA A 39 16.18 0.19 2.40
C ALA A 39 17.55 -0.44 2.05
N SER A 40 17.65 -1.77 2.15
CA SER A 40 18.89 -2.51 1.88
C SER A 40 19.13 -2.80 0.40
N TYR A 41 18.07 -2.77 -0.42
CA TYR A 41 18.15 -3.07 -1.85
C TYR A 41 17.35 -2.03 -2.66
N PRO A 42 17.98 -0.91 -3.06
CA PRO A 42 17.33 0.13 -3.84
C PRO A 42 16.68 -0.42 -5.12
N GLY A 43 15.44 -0.01 -5.39
CA GLY A 43 14.66 -0.52 -6.53
C GLY A 43 13.86 -1.80 -6.24
N TRP A 44 13.98 -2.38 -5.04
CA TRP A 44 13.24 -3.58 -4.63
C TRP A 44 12.21 -3.27 -3.55
N LEU A 45 11.30 -4.22 -3.36
CA LEU A 45 10.30 -4.20 -2.29
C LEU A 45 10.61 -5.26 -1.23
N GLU A 46 10.32 -4.93 0.02
CA GLU A 46 10.15 -5.86 1.13
C GLU A 46 8.66 -6.22 1.25
N ARG A 47 8.30 -7.46 0.92
CA ARG A 47 7.00 -8.05 1.25
C ARG A 47 7.05 -8.59 2.68
N VAL A 48 6.15 -8.13 3.54
CA VAL A 48 5.99 -8.62 4.92
C VAL A 48 4.64 -9.32 5.02
N ASP A 49 4.65 -10.62 5.31
CA ASP A 49 3.42 -11.39 5.50
C ASP A 49 2.79 -11.18 6.89
N ALA A 50 1.69 -11.90 7.15
CA ALA A 50 0.94 -11.79 8.39
C ALA A 50 1.73 -12.29 9.62
N GLN A 51 2.75 -13.12 9.39
CA GLN A 51 3.66 -13.67 10.40
C GLN A 51 4.88 -12.76 10.61
N GLY A 52 5.03 -11.71 9.82
CA GLY A 52 6.17 -10.79 9.87
C GLY A 52 7.38 -11.26 9.07
N VAL A 53 7.27 -12.35 8.29
CA VAL A 53 8.35 -12.84 7.45
C VAL A 53 8.55 -11.86 6.29
N ARG A 54 9.81 -11.47 6.07
CA ARG A 54 10.20 -10.53 5.03
C ARG A 54 10.76 -11.26 3.82
N THR A 55 10.26 -10.93 2.63
CA THR A 55 10.78 -11.40 1.34
C THR A 55 11.14 -10.20 0.48
N ILE A 56 12.35 -10.17 -0.08
CA ILE A 56 12.73 -9.16 -1.08
C ILE A 56 12.20 -9.58 -2.44
N GLY A 57 11.68 -8.66 -3.23
CA GLY A 57 11.20 -8.95 -4.58
C GLY A 57 10.75 -7.71 -5.34
N THR A 58 10.13 -7.93 -6.49
CA THR A 58 9.61 -6.88 -7.37
C THR A 58 8.17 -7.19 -7.79
N ILE A 59 7.44 -6.18 -8.28
CA ILE A 59 6.12 -6.39 -8.88
C ILE A 59 6.27 -6.37 -10.39
N ARG A 60 5.88 -7.46 -11.06
CA ARG A 60 5.77 -7.53 -12.52
C ARG A 60 4.39 -8.02 -12.89
N ASN A 61 3.73 -7.36 -13.84
CA ASN A 61 2.37 -7.70 -14.30
C ASN A 61 1.34 -7.86 -13.16
N GLY A 62 1.48 -7.06 -12.08
CA GLY A 62 0.60 -7.12 -10.91
C GLY A 62 0.90 -8.24 -9.91
N GLY A 63 1.86 -9.13 -10.19
CA GLY A 63 2.30 -10.19 -9.28
C GLY A 63 3.62 -9.83 -8.59
N PHE A 64 3.77 -10.24 -7.32
CA PHE A 64 5.04 -10.13 -6.61
C PHE A 64 5.94 -11.34 -6.94
N ILE A 65 7.16 -11.06 -7.40
CA ILE A 65 8.18 -12.05 -7.74
C ILE A 65 9.32 -11.92 -6.73
N PRO A 66 9.59 -12.95 -5.91
CA PRO A 66 10.73 -12.97 -5.00
C PRO A 66 12.06 -12.80 -5.75
N ARG A 67 12.98 -12.07 -5.14
CA ARG A 67 14.35 -11.89 -5.66
C ARG A 67 15.06 -13.23 -5.66
N GLY A 68 15.38 -13.75 -6.85
CA GLY A 68 15.91 -15.09 -7.07
C GLY A 68 14.98 -16.03 -7.85
N GLU A 69 13.73 -15.61 -8.08
CA GLU A 69 12.72 -16.33 -8.90
C GLU A 69 12.34 -15.53 -10.17
N GLU A 70 13.23 -14.63 -10.60
CA GLU A 70 12.98 -13.62 -11.64
C GLU A 70 13.43 -13.99 -13.04
#